data_AF-A0A920V1L1-F1
#
_entry.id   AF-A0A920V1L1-F1
#
_cell.length_a   1.000
_cell.length_b   1.000
_cell.length_c   1.000
_cell.angle_alpha   90.00
_cell.angle_beta   90.00
_cell.angle_gamma   90.00
#
_symmetry.space_group_name_H-M   'P 1'
#
loop_
_entity.id
_entity.type
_entity.pdbx_description
1 polymer ?
#
loop_
_entity_poly.entity_id
_entity_poly.type
_entity_poly.pdbx_seq_one_letter_code
_entity_poly.pdbx_strand_id
1 'polypeptide(L)' 'MTDDVRDEQVLVGKHTRREFRQRMDGGELKACIIPVAATEQHLEHLSMEHDWRSCMHVSTEVAKRLHPGVLGLLRR' A
#
# COMPACT_ATOMS: atom_id res chain seq x y z
N MET A 1 19.53 7.60 11.01
CA MET A 1 18.17 7.66 11.56
C MET A 1 17.24 7.87 10.37
N THR A 2 16.82 6.78 9.73
CA THR A 2 15.88 6.84 8.61
C THR A 2 14.56 7.39 9.14
N ASP A 3 14.09 8.49 8.56
CA ASP A 3 12.75 9.03 8.78
C ASP A 3 11.75 7.90 8.50
N ASP A 4 10.91 7.56 9.48
CA ASP A 4 9.96 6.45 9.36
C ASP A 4 8.86 6.86 8.36
N VAL A 5 8.86 6.26 7.17
CA VAL A 5 7.89 6.58 6.11
C VAL A 5 6.50 6.16 6.59
N ARG A 6 5.62 7.14 6.79
CA ARG A 6 4.26 6.89 7.28
C ARG A 6 3.39 6.25 6.21
N ASP A 7 2.40 5.46 6.63
CA ASP A 7 1.43 4.81 5.74
C ASP A 7 0.76 5.83 4.81
N GLU A 8 0.43 7.05 5.28
CA GLU A 8 -0.22 8.06 4.46
C GLU A 8 0.63 8.54 3.27
N GLN A 9 1.95 8.38 3.34
CA GLN A 9 2.85 8.78 2.27
C GLN A 9 2.86 7.75 1.12
N VAL A 10 2.60 6.48 1.44
CA VAL A 10 2.69 5.37 0.49
C VAL A 10 1.33 4.87 -0.01
N LEU A 11 0.23 5.23 0.65
CA LEU A 11 -1.11 4.81 0.23
C LEU A 11 -1.72 5.78 -0.79
N VAL A 12 -2.03 5.30 -1.99
CA VAL A 12 -2.57 6.13 -3.09
C VAL A 12 -3.82 6.91 -2.70
N GLY A 13 -4.70 6.34 -1.87
CA GLY A 13 -5.93 6.98 -1.41
C GLY A 13 -5.73 8.10 -0.38
N LYS A 14 -4.50 8.33 0.06
CA LYS A 14 -4.12 9.44 0.96
C LYS A 14 -3.53 10.63 0.19
N HIS A 15 -3.35 10.49 -1.12
CA HIS A 15 -2.99 11.57 -2.04
C HIS A 15 -4.24 12.09 -2.73
N THR A 16 -4.31 13.40 -2.93
CA THR A 16 -5.29 14.00 -3.84
C THR A 16 -4.99 13.60 -5.29
N ARG A 17 -6.02 13.67 -6.15
CA ARG A 17 -5.85 13.40 -7.58
C ARG A 17 -4.78 14.31 -8.23
N ARG A 18 -4.64 15.56 -7.74
CA ARG A 18 -3.65 16.53 -8.22
C ARG A 18 -2.23 16.11 -7.86
N GLU A 19 -1.98 15.76 -6.60
CA GLU A 19 -0.66 15.32 -6.12
C GLU A 19 -0.22 14.06 -6.85
N PHE A 20 -1.11 13.06 -6.99
CA PHE A 20 -0.80 11.86 -7.75
C PHE A 20 -0.43 12.17 -9.20
N ARG A 21 -1.19 13.04 -9.89
CA ARG A 21 -0.88 13.43 -11.26
C ARG A 21 0.47 14.13 -11.38
N GLN A 22 0.77 15.08 -10.49
CA GLN A 22 2.05 15.79 -10.50
C GLN A 22 3.24 14.85 -10.33
N ARG A 23 3.13 13.85 -9.45
CA ARG A 23 4.18 12.86 -9.21
C ARG A 23 4.34 11.87 -10.38
N MET A 24 3.24 11.53 -11.06
CA MET A 24 3.29 10.77 -12.31
C MET A 24 3.96 11.56 -13.44
N ASP A 25 3.52 12.80 -13.68
CA ASP A 25 4.02 13.67 -14.75
C ASP A 25 5.50 14.04 -14.52
N GLY A 26 5.91 14.22 -13.26
CA GLY A 26 7.30 14.44 -12.87
C GLY A 26 8.18 13.17 -12.94
N GLY A 27 7.60 12.02 -13.27
CA GLY A 27 8.32 10.75 -13.38
C GLY A 27 8.83 10.21 -12.05
N GLU A 28 8.41 10.73 -10.89
CA GLU A 28 8.79 10.20 -9.58
C GLU A 28 8.19 8.82 -9.37
N LEU A 29 6.89 8.68 -9.68
CA LEU A 29 6.17 7.40 -9.55
C LEU A 29 6.57 6.42 -10.64
N LYS A 30 7.01 5.23 -10.21
CA LYS A 30 7.50 4.14 -11.06
C LYS A 30 6.53 2.97 -11.09
N ALA A 31 5.84 2.70 -9.98
CA ALA A 31 4.91 1.58 -9.88
C ALA A 31 3.82 1.81 -8.83
N CYS A 32 2.74 1.03 -8.93
CA CYS A 32 1.69 0.94 -7.94
C CYS A 32 1.42 -0.54 -7.60
N ILE A 33 1.38 -0.87 -6.32
CA ILE A 33 1.08 -2.21 -5.83
C ILE A 33 -0.42 -2.32 -5.58
N ILE A 34 -1.04 -3.31 -6.23
CA ILE A 34 -2.44 -3.68 -6.03
C ILE A 34 -2.45 -5.05 -5.35
N PRO A 35 -2.55 -5.11 -4.01
CA PRO A 35 -2.69 -6.39 -3.32
C PRO A 35 -4.07 -6.99 -3.64
N VAL A 36 -4.06 -8.26 -4.04
CA VAL A 36 -5.27 -9.07 -4.28
C VAL A 36 -5.22 -10.25 -3.32
N ALA A 37 -6.33 -10.51 -2.64
CA ALA A 37 -6.45 -11.52 -1.60
C ALA A 37 -7.89 -12.05 -1.53
N ALA A 38 -8.12 -13.05 -0.70
CA ALA A 38 -9.44 -13.62 -0.45
C ALA A 38 -10.04 -13.16 0.89
N THR A 39 -11.35 -13.34 1.01
CA THR A 39 -12.02 -13.47 2.30
C THR A 39 -12.52 -14.91 2.34
N GLU A 40 -11.93 -15.72 3.21
CA GLU A 40 -12.20 -17.15 3.25
C GLU A 40 -12.21 -17.67 4.69
N GLN A 41 -12.68 -18.89 4.89
CA GLN A 41 -12.62 -19.51 6.22
C GLN A 41 -11.17 -19.93 6.53
N HIS A 42 -10.73 -19.70 7.77
CA HIS A 42 -9.43 -20.15 8.29
C HIS A 42 -9.60 -20.96 9.59
N LEU A 43 -10.55 -21.90 9.61
CA LEU A 43 -10.91 -22.68 10.81
C LEU A 43 -11.32 -21.80 12.01
N GLU A 44 -11.31 -22.33 13.23
CA GLU A 44 -11.87 -21.67 14.43
C GLU A 44 -10.93 -20.66 15.09
N HIS A 45 -9.66 -20.59 14.66
CA HIS A 45 -8.60 -19.85 15.37
C HIS A 45 -8.07 -18.63 14.61
N LEU A 46 -8.46 -18.47 13.34
CA LEU A 46 -8.01 -17.38 12.48
C LEU A 46 -9.19 -16.58 11.94
N SER A 47 -8.97 -15.28 11.75
CA SER A 47 -9.98 -14.40 11.18
C SER A 47 -10.10 -14.64 9.68
N MET A 48 -11.33 -14.57 9.15
CA MET A 48 -11.59 -14.78 7.71
C MET A 48 -10.92 -13.78 6.76
N GLU A 49 -10.42 -12.70 7.34
CA GLU A 49 -9.73 -11.59 6.68
C GLU A 49 -8.20 -11.76 6.66
N HIS A 50 -7.69 -12.87 7.18
CA HIS A 50 -6.26 -13.06 7.37
C HIS A 50 -5.45 -12.84 6.09
N ASP A 51 -5.94 -13.35 4.96
CA ASP A 51 -5.32 -13.19 3.65
C ASP A 51 -5.14 -11.73 3.29
N TRP A 52 -6.23 -10.95 3.27
CA TRP A 52 -6.13 -9.55 2.86
C TRP A 52 -5.34 -8.73 3.87
N ARG A 53 -5.44 -8.98 5.18
CA ARG A 53 -4.65 -8.27 6.20
C ARG A 53 -3.15 -8.50 6.01
N SER A 54 -2.75 -9.73 5.75
CA SER A 54 -1.36 -10.11 5.54
C SER A 54 -0.80 -9.51 4.25
N CYS A 55 -1.53 -9.67 3.13
CA CYS A 55 -1.15 -9.07 1.84
C CYS A 55 -1.04 -7.54 1.93
N MET A 56 -1.99 -6.87 2.59
CA MET A 56 -1.96 -5.42 2.80
C MET A 56 -0.72 -4.98 3.60
N HIS A 57 -0.39 -5.71 4.69
CA HIS A 57 0.78 -5.40 5.50
C HIS A 57 2.08 -5.49 4.69
N VAL A 58 2.30 -6.62 4.00
CA VAL A 58 3.50 -6.83 3.18
C VAL A 58 3.58 -5.79 2.06
N SER A 59 2.48 -5.53 1.35
CA SER A 59 2.47 -4.55 0.25
C SER A 59 2.82 -3.13 0.72
N THR A 60 2.32 -2.73 1.90
CA THR A 60 2.59 -1.41 2.48
C THR A 60 4.06 -1.29 2.89
N GLU A 61 4.60 -2.32 3.51
CA GLU A 61 6.01 -2.40 3.92
C GLU A 61 6.98 -2.40 2.73
N VAL A 62 6.60 -3.03 1.62
CA VAL A 62 7.36 -2.94 0.35
C VAL A 62 7.29 -1.53 -0.22
N ALA A 63 6.11 -0.89 -0.24
CA ALA A 63 5.96 0.49 -0.73
C ALA A 63 6.79 1.49 0.08
N LYS A 64 6.85 1.34 1.42
CA LYS A 64 7.71 2.16 2.30
C LYS A 64 9.19 2.04 1.94
N ARG A 65 9.67 0.82 1.71
CA ARG A 65 11.07 0.58 1.32
C ARG A 65 11.43 1.15 -0.06
N LEU A 66 10.43 1.29 -0.93
CA LEU A 66 10.57 1.81 -2.29
C LEU A 66 10.08 3.27 -2.43
N HIS A 67 9.79 3.94 -1.31
CA HIS A 67 9.40 5.35 -1.28
C HIS A 67 10.56 6.23 -1.79
N PRO A 68 10.30 7.29 -2.59
CA PRO A 68 8.98 7.80 -3.00
C PRO A 68 8.43 7.19 -4.30
N GLY A 69 9.15 6.27 -4.93
CA GLY A 69 8.84 5.81 -6.29
C GLY A 69 7.68 4.83 -6.41
N VAL A 70 7.24 4.22 -5.31
CA VAL A 70 6.17 3.21 -5.31
C VAL A 70 5.07 3.56 -4.33
N LEU A 71 3.83 3.38 -4.77
CA LEU A 71 2.63 3.50 -3.94
C LEU A 71 1.94 2.15 -3.79
N GLY A 72 1.15 1.99 -2.73
CA GLY A 72 0.23 0.87 -2.52
C GLY A 72 -1.23 1.33 -2.57
N LEU A 73 -2.13 0.39 -2.83
CA LEU A 73 -3.57 0.65 -2.75
C LEU A 73 -4.01 0.96 -1.31
N LEU A 74 -5.07 1.76 -1.16
CA LEU A 74 -5.64 2.18 0.12
C LEU A 74 -6.03 0.99 1.02
N ARG A 75 -5.65 1.08 2.29
CA ARG A 75 -6.16 0.25 3.40
C ARG A 75 -7.54 0.76 3.82
N ARG A 76 -8.61 -0.06 3.69
CA ARG A 76 -9.90 0.19 4.33
C ARG A 76 -9.95 -0.48 5.69
#